data_AF-A0A6H5GZN1-F1
#
_entry.id   AF-A0A6H5GZN1-F1
#
_cell.length_a   1.000
_cell.length_b   1.000
_cell.length_c   1.000
_cell.angle_alpha   90.00
_cell.angle_beta   90.00
_cell.angle_gamma   90.00
#
_symmetry.space_group_name_H-M   'P 1'
#
loop_
_entity.id
_entity.type
_entity.pdbx_description
1 polymer ?
#
loop_
_entity_poly.entity_id
_entity_poly.type
_entity_poly.pdbx_seq_one_letter_code
_entity_poly.pdbx_strand_id
1 'polypeptide(L)'
;MIGDPHVSRVRFLYKTILRLHRGLPEDLRLLGTSYLKDEFKRHKNVDVVAASRFIAGWTDYAINLTKQLDVKANAKLGSNLDPESLDNFNDEQVAQLYELKKVTKAVPES
;
A
#
# COMPACT_ATOMS: atom_id res chain seq x y z
N MET A 1 13.63 20.55 -21.90
CA MET A 1 14.02 20.54 -20.48
C MET A 1 13.88 19.13 -19.94
N ILE A 2 14.99 18.47 -19.63
CA ILE A 2 14.97 17.18 -18.94
C ILE A 2 14.62 17.51 -17.48
N GLY A 3 13.44 17.08 -17.02
CA GLY A 3 13.02 17.33 -15.64
C GLY A 3 13.93 16.59 -14.65
N ASP A 4 13.93 17.02 -13.39
CA ASP A 4 14.67 16.38 -12.30
C ASP A 4 14.45 14.84 -12.34
N PRO A 5 15.52 14.02 -12.45
CA PRO A 5 15.43 12.56 -12.49
C PRO A 5 14.65 11.98 -11.30
N HIS A 6 14.80 12.57 -10.10
CA HIS A 6 14.08 12.16 -8.91
C HIS A 6 12.58 12.40 -9.09
N VAL A 7 12.18 13.61 -9.46
CA VAL A 7 10.76 13.97 -9.70
C VAL A 7 10.14 13.08 -10.77
N SER A 8 10.90 12.77 -11.82
CA SER A 8 10.44 11.88 -12.90
C SER A 8 10.20 10.46 -12.39
N ARG A 9 11.10 9.92 -11.56
CA ARG A 9 10.96 8.61 -10.92
C ARG A 9 9.77 8.56 -9.95
N VAL A 10 9.59 9.58 -9.12
CA VAL A 10 8.43 9.68 -8.20
C VAL A 10 7.12 9.71 -8.98
N ARG A 11 7.04 10.51 -10.05
CA ARG A 11 5.84 10.58 -10.91
C ARG A 11 5.56 9.26 -11.61
N PHE A 12 6.60 8.57 -12.06
CA PHE A 12 6.46 7.25 -12.67
C PHE A 12 5.87 6.26 -11.68
N LEU A 13 6.43 6.16 -10.47
CA LEU A 13 5.93 5.26 -9.42
C LEU A 13 4.47 5.54 -9.07
N TYR A 14 4.13 6.82 -8.85
CA TYR A 14 2.75 7.25 -8.57
C TYR A 14 1.77 6.81 -9.66
N LYS A 15 2.12 7.02 -10.95
CA LYS A 15 1.28 6.62 -12.09
C LYS A 15 1.18 5.10 -12.22
N THR A 16 2.26 4.37 -11.94
CA THR A 16 2.29 2.91 -11.97
C THR A 16 1.33 2.34 -10.93
N ILE A 17 1.38 2.83 -9.69
CA ILE A 17 0.47 2.37 -8.62
C ILE A 17 -1.00 2.66 -8.98
N LEU A 18 -1.31 3.86 -9.50
CA LEU A 18 -2.66 4.18 -9.97
C LEU A 18 -3.18 3.24 -11.07
N ARG A 19 -2.29 2.71 -11.92
CA ARG A 19 -2.68 1.71 -12.92
C ARG A 19 -2.92 0.35 -12.27
N LEU A 20 -2.06 -0.08 -11.35
CA LEU A 20 -2.23 -1.33 -10.61
C LEU A 20 -3.55 -1.37 -9.82
N HIS A 21 -3.93 -0.25 -9.20
CA HIS A 21 -5.22 -0.15 -8.49
C HIS A 21 -6.43 -0.45 -9.37
N ARG A 22 -6.34 -0.32 -10.70
CA ARG A 22 -7.45 -0.67 -11.60
C ARG A 22 -7.76 -2.16 -11.64
N GLY A 23 -6.80 -3.00 -11.26
CA GLY A 23 -6.98 -4.44 -11.11
C GLY A 23 -7.52 -4.87 -9.75
N LEU A 24 -7.70 -3.94 -8.80
CA LEU A 24 -8.27 -4.24 -7.48
C LEU A 24 -9.81 -4.26 -7.52
N PRO A 25 -10.45 -5.03 -6.61
CA PRO A 25 -11.88 -4.89 -6.29
C PRO A 25 -12.25 -3.43 -5.99
N GLU A 26 -13.50 -3.06 -6.26
CA GLU A 26 -13.96 -1.67 -6.25
C GLU A 26 -13.65 -0.94 -4.93
N ASP A 27 -14.00 -1.54 -3.80
CA ASP A 27 -13.80 -0.95 -2.48
C ASP A 27 -12.30 -0.74 -2.16
N LEU A 28 -11.48 -1.75 -2.47
CA LEU A 28 -10.02 -1.69 -2.27
C LEU A 28 -9.39 -0.64 -3.19
N ARG A 29 -9.86 -0.53 -4.43
CA ARG A 29 -9.41 0.48 -5.40
C ARG A 29 -9.74 1.89 -4.90
N LEU A 30 -10.96 2.13 -4.42
CA LEU A 30 -11.39 3.43 -3.91
C LEU A 30 -10.56 3.85 -2.71
N LEU A 31 -10.48 2.98 -1.70
CA LEU A 31 -9.70 3.22 -0.49
C LEU A 31 -8.23 3.46 -0.81
N GLY A 32 -7.60 2.54 -1.55
CA GLY A 32 -6.18 2.62 -1.89
C GLY A 32 -5.84 3.84 -2.73
N THR A 33 -6.71 4.24 -3.68
CA THR A 33 -6.48 5.41 -4.52
C THR A 33 -6.56 6.71 -3.73
N SER A 34 -7.50 6.83 -2.79
CA SER A 34 -7.55 8.00 -1.90
C SER A 34 -6.31 8.07 -1.02
N TYR A 35 -5.96 6.95 -0.38
CA TYR A 35 -4.80 6.87 0.51
C TYR A 35 -3.48 7.21 -0.21
N LEU A 36 -3.25 6.67 -1.40
CA LEU A 36 -2.07 6.96 -2.22
C LEU A 36 -1.92 8.47 -2.49
N LYS A 37 -3.02 9.13 -2.90
CA LYS A 37 -3.01 10.57 -3.19
C LYS A 37 -2.61 11.37 -1.96
N ASP A 38 -3.20 11.03 -0.83
CA ASP A 38 -2.96 11.73 0.42
C ASP A 38 -1.53 11.53 0.92
N GLU A 39 -1.01 10.31 0.84
CA GLU A 39 0.36 9.99 1.25
C GLU A 39 1.41 10.70 0.40
N PHE A 40 1.29 10.68 -0.93
CA PHE A 40 2.21 11.41 -1.82
C PHE A 40 2.11 12.92 -1.63
N LYS A 41 0.93 13.44 -1.29
CA LYS A 41 0.75 14.86 -0.97
C LYS A 41 1.44 15.23 0.35
N ARG A 42 1.26 14.41 1.40
CA ARG A 42 1.91 14.60 2.71
C ARG A 42 3.43 14.55 2.61
N HIS A 43 3.96 13.70 1.74
CA HIS A 43 5.41 13.49 1.59
C HIS A 43 6.10 14.39 0.55
N LYS A 44 5.45 15.46 0.09
CA LYS A 44 6.01 16.33 -0.96
C LYS A 44 7.28 17.08 -0.54
N ASN A 45 7.41 17.41 0.75
CA ASN A 45 8.45 18.30 1.28
C ASN A 45 9.30 17.64 2.39
N VAL A 46 9.37 16.31 2.43
CA VAL A 46 10.18 15.59 3.41
C VAL A 46 11.67 15.66 3.04
N ASP A 47 12.54 15.39 4.01
CA ASP A 47 13.98 15.31 3.76
C ASP A 47 14.35 14.13 2.84
N VAL A 48 15.59 14.14 2.34
CA VAL A 48 16.08 13.16 1.36
C VAL A 48 16.09 11.73 1.91
N VAL A 49 16.36 11.55 3.20
CA VAL A 49 16.40 10.23 3.84
C VAL A 49 14.99 9.67 3.96
N ALA A 50 14.06 10.47 4.45
CA ALA A 50 12.64 10.13 4.52
C ALA A 50 12.06 9.87 3.12
N ALA A 51 12.38 10.71 2.13
CA ALA A 51 11.96 10.51 0.75
C ALA A 51 12.48 9.19 0.17
N SER A 52 13.73 8.84 0.43
CA SER A 52 14.33 7.58 -0.06
C SER A 52 13.61 6.36 0.52
N ARG A 53 13.33 6.36 1.83
CA ARG A 53 12.57 5.30 2.50
C ARG A 53 11.13 5.23 1.99
N PHE A 54 10.49 6.39 1.78
CA PHE A 54 9.14 6.48 1.22
C PHE A 54 9.07 5.84 -0.17
N ILE A 55 10.00 6.20 -1.06
CA ILE A 55 10.04 5.65 -2.43
C ILE A 55 10.34 4.14 -2.41
N ALA A 56 11.21 3.67 -1.52
CA ALA A 56 11.47 2.23 -1.36
C ALA A 56 10.20 1.48 -0.96
N GLY A 57 9.50 1.92 0.11
CA GLY A 57 8.28 1.26 0.58
C GLY A 57 7.16 1.23 -0.48
N TRP A 58 6.96 2.33 -1.22
CA TRP A 58 5.98 2.35 -2.31
C TRP A 58 6.39 1.52 -3.54
N THR A 59 7.70 1.36 -3.77
CA THR A 59 8.21 0.45 -4.81
C THR A 59 7.93 -0.99 -4.44
N ASP A 60 8.21 -1.38 -3.19
CA ASP A 60 7.93 -2.73 -2.69
C ASP A 60 6.44 -3.06 -2.72
N TYR A 61 5.59 -2.09 -2.32
CA TYR A 61 4.15 -2.20 -2.47
C TYR A 61 3.73 -2.45 -3.92
N ALA A 62 4.25 -1.66 -4.88
CA ALA A 62 3.92 -1.82 -6.29
C ALA A 62 4.36 -3.19 -6.84
N ILE A 63 5.54 -3.68 -6.46
CA ILE A 63 6.06 -5.00 -6.85
C ILE A 63 5.16 -6.11 -6.30
N ASN A 64 4.80 -6.04 -5.01
CA ASN A 64 3.94 -7.03 -4.38
C ASN A 64 2.54 -7.04 -4.98
N LEU A 65 1.96 -5.86 -5.22
CA LEU A 65 0.65 -5.75 -5.86
C LEU A 65 0.67 -6.28 -7.29
N THR A 66 1.73 -6.00 -8.06
CA THR A 66 1.89 -6.54 -9.42
C THR A 66 1.88 -8.08 -9.39
N LYS A 67 2.63 -8.70 -8.47
CA LYS A 67 2.65 -10.17 -8.32
C LYS A 67 1.26 -10.73 -7.98
N GLN A 68 0.54 -10.08 -7.07
CA GLN A 68 -0.79 -10.54 -6.65
C GLN A 68 -1.84 -10.43 -7.76
N LEU A 69 -1.73 -9.42 -8.64
CA LEU A 69 -2.65 -9.23 -9.76
C LEU A 69 -2.31 -10.11 -10.97
N ASP A 70 -1.06 -10.57 -11.10
CA ASP A 70 -0.61 -11.46 -12.18
C ASP A 70 -1.07 -12.91 -11.94
N VAL A 71 -1.20 -13.31 -10.68
CA VAL A 71 -1.89 -14.55 -10.32
C VAL A 71 -3.38 -14.32 -10.59
N LYS A 72 -3.93 -15.02 -11.60
CA LYS A 72 -5.32 -14.93 -12.11
C LYS A 72 -6.34 -14.40 -11.10
N ALA A 73 -7.31 -13.60 -11.59
CA ALA A 73 -8.42 -12.87 -10.93
C ALA A 73 -9.09 -13.41 -9.64
N ASN A 74 -8.82 -14.65 -9.22
CA ASN A 74 -9.25 -15.25 -7.94
C ASN A 74 -8.09 -15.42 -6.93
N ALA A 75 -6.91 -14.82 -7.18
CA ALA A 75 -5.83 -14.83 -6.22
C ALA A 75 -6.21 -14.01 -4.98
N LYS A 76 -6.00 -14.60 -3.80
CA LYS A 76 -6.23 -13.92 -2.52
C LYS A 76 -5.30 -12.71 -2.44
N LEU A 77 -5.88 -11.52 -2.38
CA LEU A 77 -5.15 -10.28 -2.16
C LEU A 77 -4.63 -10.23 -0.72
N GLY A 78 -3.43 -9.70 -0.56
CA GLY A 78 -2.74 -9.59 0.72
C GLY A 78 -1.95 -10.83 1.12
N SER A 79 -1.20 -10.68 2.21
CA SER A 79 -0.42 -11.75 2.85
C SER A 79 -0.70 -11.74 4.34
N ASN A 80 -0.38 -12.84 5.02
CA ASN A 80 -0.41 -12.85 6.48
C ASN A 80 0.59 -11.84 7.04
N LEU A 81 0.24 -11.19 8.15
CA LEU A 81 1.17 -10.38 8.91
C LEU A 81 2.25 -11.28 9.50
N ASP A 82 3.50 -10.86 9.35
CA ASP A 82 4.64 -11.49 9.98
C ASP A 82 4.60 -11.24 11.50
N PRO A 83 4.74 -12.26 12.36
CA PRO A 83 4.79 -12.05 13.81
C PRO A 83 5.79 -10.99 14.26
N GLU A 84 6.96 -10.91 13.63
CA GLU A 84 7.97 -9.89 13.96
C GLU A 84 7.49 -8.46 13.64
N SER A 85 6.57 -8.32 12.68
CA SER A 85 5.97 -7.02 12.39
C SER A 85 5.06 -6.55 13.53
N LEU A 86 4.47 -7.46 14.31
CA LEU A 86 3.60 -7.12 15.44
C LEU A 86 4.38 -6.43 16.57
N ASP A 87 5.67 -6.73 16.71
CA ASP A 87 6.53 -6.11 17.73
C ASP A 87 6.77 -4.61 17.49
N ASN A 88 6.47 -4.12 16.27
CA ASN A 88 6.56 -2.69 15.94
C ASN A 88 5.30 -1.88 16.31
N PHE A 89 4.25 -2.54 16.79
CA PHE A 89 3.00 -1.89 17.19
C PHE A 89 2.94 -1.71 18.70
N ASN A 90 2.27 -0.65 19.15
CA ASN A 90 1.94 -0.49 20.56
C ASN A 90 0.71 -1.34 20.96
N ASP A 91 0.47 -1.49 22.26
CA ASP A 91 -0.62 -2.32 22.81
C ASP A 91 -2.00 -1.95 22.25
N GLU A 92 -2.26 -0.65 22.06
CA GLU A 92 -3.54 -0.15 21.52
C GLU A 92 -3.72 -0.53 20.05
N GLN A 93 -2.67 -0.39 19.25
CA GLN A 93 -2.65 -0.79 17.84
C GLN A 93 -2.82 -2.31 17.68
N VAL A 94 -2.18 -3.10 18.53
CA VAL A 94 -2.34 -4.56 18.55
C VAL A 94 -3.77 -4.94 18.92
N ALA A 95 -4.34 -4.31 19.95
CA ALA A 95 -5.74 -4.52 20.33
C ALA A 95 -6.70 -4.18 19.19
N GLN A 96 -6.47 -3.05 18.50
CA GLN A 96 -7.29 -2.64 17.36
C GLN A 96 -7.22 -3.63 16.19
N LEU A 97 -6.01 -4.13 15.86
CA LEU A 97 -5.82 -5.16 14.84
C LEU A 97 -6.53 -6.47 15.22
N TYR A 98 -6.50 -6.85 16.50
CA TYR A 98 -7.17 -8.04 16.99
C TYR A 98 -8.70 -7.92 16.88
N GLU A 99 -9.28 -6.78 17.28
CA GLU A 99 -10.72 -6.55 17.12
C GLU A 99 -11.13 -6.54 15.65
N LEU A 100 -10.33 -5.92 14.77
CA LEU A 100 -10.55 -5.97 13.32
C LEU A 100 -10.59 -7.42 12.80
N LYS A 101 -9.65 -8.26 13.24
CA LYS A 101 -9.59 -9.70 12.87
C LYS A 101 -10.82 -10.47 13.37
N LYS A 102 -11.38 -10.13 14.52
CA LYS A 102 -12.61 -10.76 15.03
C LYS A 102 -13.82 -10.38 14.19
N VAL A 103 -13.95 -9.09 13.85
CA VAL A 103 -15.06 -8.59 13.02
C VAL A 103 -15.02 -9.25 11.64
N THR A 104 -13.86 -9.32 10.99
CA THR A 104 -13.75 -9.93 9.65
C THR A 104 -14.05 -11.43 9.63
N LYS A 105 -13.79 -12.16 10.72
CA LYS A 105 -14.17 -13.59 10.86
C LYS A 105 -15.65 -13.80 11.20
N ALA A 106 -16.29 -12.82 11.81
CA ALA A 106 -17.69 -12.89 12.22
C ALA A 106 -18.65 -12.55 11.07
N VAL A 107 -18.18 -11.84 10.03
CA VAL A 107 -18.94 -11.61 8.80
C VAL A 107 -18.83 -12.87 7.92
N PRO A 108 -19.93 -13.58 7.61
CA PRO A 108 -19.86 -14.68 6.65
C PRO A 108 -19.46 -14.14 5.29
N GLU A 109 -18.45 -14.76 4.66
CA GLU A 109 -18.09 -14.48 3.27
C GLU A 109 -19.35 -14.66 2.39
N SER A 110 -19.73 -13.59 1.69
CA SER A 110 -20.91 -13.54 0.82
C SER A 110 -20.62 -14.08 -0.57
#